data_AF-A0A2R6H500-F1
#
_entry.id   AF-A0A2R6H500-F1
#
_cell.length_a   1.000
_cell.length_b   1.000
_cell.length_c   1.000
_cell.angle_alpha   90.00
_cell.angle_beta   90.00
_cell.angle_gamma   90.00
#
_symmetry.space_group_name_H-M   'P 1'
#
loop_
_entity.id
_entity.type
_entity.pdbx_description
1 polymer ?
#
loop_
_entity_poly.entity_id
_entity_poly.type
_entity_poly.pdbx_seq_one_letter_code
_entity_poly.pdbx_strand_id
1 'polypeptide(L)'
;MSATAAETDLSEDERAGLELVRDSGGIHQSDFWKELDVDSRKGSRIADALEERGLVEREAAVYDGHNTYYLSPAARDLDFSLLVAGNMLSPFVGEEDLEPESDPVSQWIMNLAYQ
;
A
#
# COMPACT_ATOMS: atom_id res chain seq x y z
N MET A 1 8.83 -1.13 11.87
CA MET A 1 7.38 -1.32 12.07
C MET A 1 6.87 -1.93 10.77
N SER A 2 6.24 -3.10 10.79
CA SER A 2 5.68 -3.67 9.55
C SER A 2 4.56 -2.75 9.05
N ALA A 3 4.44 -2.54 7.74
CA ALA A 3 3.45 -1.64 7.15
C ALA A 3 2.00 -2.01 7.54
N THR A 4 1.76 -3.28 7.88
CA THR A 4 0.49 -3.78 8.40
C THR A 4 0.12 -3.19 9.77
N ALA A 5 1.10 -2.95 10.65
CA ALA A 5 0.85 -2.37 11.97
C ALA A 5 0.40 -0.90 11.88
N ALA A 6 1.00 -0.11 10.98
CA ALA A 6 0.64 1.30 10.78
C ALA A 6 -0.77 1.49 10.18
N GLU A 7 -1.26 0.49 9.44
CA GLU A 7 -2.56 0.50 8.77
C GLU A 7 -3.71 0.00 9.65
N THR A 8 -3.41 -0.66 10.78
CA THR A 8 -4.44 -1.31 11.62
C THR A 8 -5.37 -0.28 12.29
N ASP A 9 -4.84 0.90 12.65
CA ASP A 9 -5.56 1.96 13.35
C ASP A 9 -6.07 3.08 12.41
N LEU A 10 -6.26 2.78 11.12
CA LEU A 10 -6.84 3.74 10.18
C LEU A 10 -8.37 3.73 10.26
N SER A 11 -8.96 4.92 10.32
CA SER A 11 -10.37 5.15 10.05
C SER A 11 -10.73 4.72 8.62
N GLU A 12 -12.01 4.59 8.33
CA GLU A 12 -12.50 4.23 7.00
C GLU A 12 -12.06 5.24 5.94
N ASP A 13 -12.16 6.53 6.24
CA ASP A 13 -11.74 7.62 5.34
C ASP A 13 -10.21 7.61 5.10
N GLU A 14 -9.40 7.36 6.15
CA GLU A 14 -7.94 7.27 5.99
C GLU A 14 -7.54 6.05 5.17
N ARG A 15 -8.23 4.92 5.33
CA ARG A 15 -7.99 3.71 4.54
C ARG A 15 -8.35 3.93 3.07
N ALA A 16 -9.51 4.52 2.79
CA ALA A 16 -9.92 4.87 1.44
C ALA A 16 -8.93 5.86 0.79
N GLY A 17 -8.44 6.85 1.55
CA GLY A 17 -7.40 7.75 1.09
C GLY A 17 -6.08 7.05 0.76
N LEU A 18 -5.62 6.15 1.63
CA LEU A 18 -4.40 5.39 1.37
C LEU A 18 -4.52 4.50 0.12
N GLU A 19 -5.66 3.83 -0.05
CA GLU A 19 -5.94 3.03 -1.25
C GLU A 19 -5.94 3.90 -2.50
N LEU A 20 -6.60 5.05 -2.49
CA LEU A 20 -6.61 5.98 -3.62
C LEU A 20 -5.19 6.39 -4.05
N VAL A 21 -4.32 6.74 -3.11
CA VAL A 21 -2.92 7.12 -3.41
C VAL A 21 -2.14 5.94 -4.01
N ARG A 22 -2.39 4.71 -3.55
CA ARG A 22 -1.74 3.49 -4.06
C ARG A 22 -2.22 3.15 -5.46
N ASP A 23 -3.51 3.17 -5.69
CA ASP A 23 -4.13 2.82 -6.97
C ASP A 23 -3.78 3.84 -8.06
N SER A 24 -3.67 5.11 -7.70
CA SER A 24 -3.26 6.16 -8.64
C SER A 24 -1.75 6.21 -8.88
N GLY A 25 -0.94 5.55 -8.03
CA GLY A 25 0.53 5.71 -8.00
C GLY A 25 0.99 7.10 -7.53
N GLY A 26 0.07 7.89 -7.00
CA GLY A 26 0.25 9.27 -6.56
C GLY A 26 -0.78 10.24 -7.17
N ILE A 27 -1.06 11.33 -6.46
CA ILE A 27 -2.16 12.25 -6.78
C ILE A 27 -1.89 13.64 -6.19
N HIS A 28 -2.26 14.70 -6.91
CA HIS A 28 -2.24 16.04 -6.32
C HIS A 28 -3.27 16.12 -5.20
N GLN A 29 -2.89 16.69 -4.06
CA GLN A 29 -3.77 16.78 -2.89
C GLN A 29 -5.11 17.39 -3.27
N SER A 30 -5.11 18.37 -4.17
CA SER A 30 -6.34 19.00 -4.66
C SER A 30 -7.34 18.09 -5.31
N ASP A 31 -6.87 17.03 -5.96
CA ASP A 31 -7.75 16.04 -6.55
C ASP A 31 -8.03 14.92 -5.56
N PHE A 32 -7.07 14.59 -4.69
CA PHE A 32 -7.24 13.61 -3.61
C PHE A 32 -8.55 13.79 -2.82
N TRP A 33 -8.83 15.01 -2.34
CA TRP A 33 -10.07 15.21 -1.57
C TRP A 33 -11.33 15.29 -2.44
N LYS A 34 -11.21 15.66 -3.72
CA LYS A 34 -12.34 15.64 -4.66
C LYS A 34 -12.73 14.19 -5.01
N GLU A 35 -11.74 13.35 -5.29
CA GLU A 35 -11.93 11.93 -5.60
C GLU A 35 -12.46 11.15 -4.39
N LEU A 36 -12.08 11.53 -3.17
CA LEU A 36 -12.65 10.99 -1.93
C LEU A 36 -14.06 11.52 -1.61
N ASP A 37 -14.60 12.45 -2.39
CA ASP A 37 -15.87 13.13 -2.13
C ASP A 37 -15.95 13.78 -0.73
N VAL A 38 -14.87 14.46 -0.33
CA VAL A 38 -14.77 15.17 0.95
C VAL A 38 -14.32 16.62 0.77
N ASP A 39 -14.61 17.46 1.77
CA ASP A 39 -14.11 18.83 1.76
C ASP A 39 -12.58 18.89 1.94
N SER A 40 -11.98 20.00 1.52
CA SER A 40 -10.53 20.20 1.56
C SER A 40 -9.94 20.15 2.98
N ARG A 41 -10.73 20.48 4.00
CA ARG A 41 -10.27 20.45 5.40
C ARG A 41 -10.19 19.01 5.89
N LYS A 42 -11.18 18.18 5.61
CA LYS A 42 -11.16 16.74 5.91
C LYS A 42 -10.08 16.05 5.09
N GLY A 43 -9.99 16.34 3.79
CA GLY A 43 -8.96 15.82 2.91
C GLY A 43 -7.53 16.13 3.36
N SER A 44 -7.26 17.38 3.77
CA SER A 44 -5.94 17.72 4.32
C SER A 44 -5.63 16.93 5.58
N ARG A 45 -6.58 16.79 6.51
CA ARG A 45 -6.35 16.02 7.74
C ARG A 45 -6.03 14.55 7.45
N ILE A 46 -6.68 13.96 6.46
CA ILE A 46 -6.38 12.59 6.03
C ILE A 46 -4.96 12.52 5.46
N ALA A 47 -4.60 13.43 4.55
CA ALA A 47 -3.26 13.49 3.97
C ALA A 47 -2.16 13.66 5.04
N ASP A 48 -2.38 14.57 6.00
CA ASP A 48 -1.46 14.83 7.10
C ASP A 48 -1.32 13.58 7.99
N ALA A 49 -2.43 12.92 8.35
CA ALA A 49 -2.41 11.71 9.19
C ALA A 49 -1.71 10.52 8.51
N LEU A 50 -1.87 10.37 7.19
CA LEU A 50 -1.18 9.34 6.43
C LEU A 50 0.33 9.63 6.31
N GLU A 51 0.71 10.90 6.15
CA GLU A 51 2.12 11.34 6.12
C GLU A 51 2.79 11.13 7.48
N GLU A 52 2.14 11.52 8.58
CA GLU A 52 2.66 11.34 9.94
C GLU A 52 2.90 9.86 10.30
N ARG A 53 2.09 8.96 9.74
CA ARG A 53 2.26 7.50 9.89
C ARG A 53 3.28 6.90 8.92
N GLY A 54 3.85 7.70 8.02
CA GLY A 54 4.82 7.25 7.01
C GLY A 54 4.20 6.34 5.94
N LEU A 55 2.90 6.50 5.66
CA LEU A 55 2.17 5.70 4.69
C LEU A 55 2.11 6.37 3.30
N VAL A 56 2.22 7.70 3.28
CA VAL A 56 2.37 8.52 2.07
C VAL A 56 3.49 9.52 2.26
N GLU A 57 4.08 9.98 1.16
CA GLU A 57 5.02 11.09 1.13
C GLU A 57 4.33 12.30 0.47
N ARG A 58 4.69 13.51 0.89
CA ARG A 58 4.17 14.76 0.32
C ARG A 58 5.31 15.64 -0.19
N GLU A 59 5.19 16.02 -1.45
CA GLU A 59 6.12 16.94 -2.09
C GLU A 59 5.39 18.21 -2.51
N ALA A 60 5.99 19.38 -2.27
CA ALA A 60 5.40 20.64 -2.70
C ALA A 60 5.32 20.70 -4.23
N ALA A 61 4.14 21.05 -4.76
CA ALA A 61 3.87 21.06 -6.19
C ALA A 61 3.05 22.30 -6.59
N VAL A 62 3.02 22.60 -7.89
CA VAL A 62 2.09 23.55 -8.49
C VAL A 62 1.18 22.80 -9.43
N TYR A 63 -0.12 22.85 -9.18
CA TYR A 63 -1.14 22.18 -9.98
C TYR A 63 -2.25 23.16 -10.31
N ASP A 64 -2.62 23.24 -11.59
CA ASP A 64 -3.58 24.22 -12.11
C ASP A 64 -3.31 25.67 -11.66
N GLY A 65 -2.03 26.05 -11.52
CA GLY A 65 -1.62 27.39 -11.12
C GLY A 65 -1.74 27.68 -9.62
N HIS A 66 -2.07 26.67 -8.81
CA HIS A 66 -2.14 26.77 -7.35
C HIS A 66 -1.05 25.94 -6.68
N ASN A 67 -0.43 26.49 -5.63
CA ASN A 67 0.47 25.71 -4.77
C ASN A 67 -0.33 24.65 -4.04
N THR A 68 0.17 23.42 -4.08
CA THR A 68 -0.44 22.24 -3.45
C THR A 68 0.67 21.24 -3.08
N TYR A 69 0.28 20.01 -2.78
CA TYR A 69 1.20 18.89 -2.61
C TYR A 69 0.88 17.79 -3.61
N TYR A 70 1.90 17.04 -4.02
CA TYR A 70 1.75 15.75 -4.65
C TYR A 70 1.93 14.67 -3.59
N LEU A 71 0.94 13.79 -3.45
CA LEU A 71 0.97 12.65 -2.53
C LEU A 71 1.44 11.45 -3.32
N SER A 72 2.45 10.74 -2.81
CA SER A 72 2.91 9.46 -3.37
C SER A 72 2.85 8.37 -2.30
N PRO A 73 2.69 7.09 -2.69
CA PRO A 73 2.83 5.99 -1.74
C PRO A 73 4.23 6.03 -1.11
N ALA A 74 4.32 5.97 0.21
CA ALA A 74 5.60 5.81 0.87
C ALA A 74 6.17 4.41 0.55
N ALA A 75 7.49 4.33 0.42
CA ALA A 75 8.16 3.04 0.23
C ALA A 75 7.83 2.10 1.39
N ARG A 76 7.16 0.98 1.10
CA ARG A 76 6.84 -0.03 2.11
C ARG A 76 8.03 -0.94 2.28
N ASP A 77 8.45 -1.12 3.53
CA ASP A 77 9.30 -2.25 3.90
C ASP A 77 8.43 -3.51 3.88
N LEU A 78 8.36 -4.14 2.71
CA LEU A 78 7.62 -5.37 2.51
C LEU A 78 8.48 -6.54 2.98
N ASP A 79 7.99 -7.25 3.99
CA ASP A 79 8.60 -8.48 4.42
C ASP A 79 8.21 -9.62 3.46
N PHE A 80 9.09 -9.84 2.47
CA PHE A 80 8.93 -10.93 1.51
C PHE A 80 9.35 -12.30 2.07
N SER A 81 9.79 -12.40 3.33
CA SER A 81 10.11 -13.71 3.92
C SER A 81 8.91 -14.66 3.89
N LEU A 82 7.68 -14.14 4.00
CA LEU A 82 6.44 -14.91 3.87
C LEU A 82 6.23 -15.49 2.47
N LEU A 83 6.90 -14.97 1.45
CA LEU A 83 6.87 -15.51 0.10
C LEU A 83 7.99 -16.53 -0.14
N VAL A 84 8.84 -16.84 0.84
CA VAL A 84 10.00 -17.72 0.64
C VAL A 84 9.95 -18.91 1.59
N ALA A 85 10.13 -20.11 1.05
CA ALA A 85 10.31 -21.35 1.81
C ALA A 85 11.64 -22.00 1.43
N GLY A 86 12.61 -22.00 2.33
CA GLY A 86 13.99 -22.41 2.02
C GLY A 86 14.58 -21.55 0.90
N ASN A 87 14.88 -22.17 -0.25
CA ASN A 87 15.43 -21.48 -1.44
C ASN A 87 14.40 -21.35 -2.58
N MET A 88 13.10 -21.46 -2.26
CA MET A 88 11.97 -21.45 -3.21
C MET A 88 11.03 -20.27 -2.91
N LEU A 89 10.69 -19.49 -3.93
CA LEU A 89 9.62 -18.48 -3.86
C LEU A 89 8.26 -19.17 -3.86
N SER A 90 7.23 -18.54 -3.28
CA SER A 90 5.86 -19.01 -3.30
C SER A 90 5.45 -19.30 -4.74
N PRO A 91 4.92 -20.50 -5.03
CA PRO A 91 4.52 -20.85 -6.39
C PRO A 91 3.46 -19.87 -6.91
N PHE A 92 2.62 -19.32 -6.03
CA PHE A 92 1.55 -18.38 -6.35
C PHE A 92 2.03 -17.00 -6.85
N VAL A 93 3.33 -16.73 -6.90
CA VAL A 93 3.85 -15.48 -7.46
C VAL A 93 4.00 -15.61 -8.97
N GLY A 94 3.13 -14.93 -9.73
CA GLY A 94 3.27 -14.75 -11.17
C GLY A 94 2.65 -15.83 -12.05
N GLU A 95 2.02 -16.87 -11.48
CA GLU A 95 1.29 -17.90 -12.23
C GLU A 95 -0.22 -17.82 -11.96
N GLU A 96 -1.02 -17.72 -13.03
CA GLU A 96 -2.47 -17.55 -12.96
C GLU A 96 -3.25 -18.88 -12.86
N ASP A 97 -2.62 -20.02 -13.16
CA ASP A 97 -3.25 -21.35 -13.22
C ASP A 97 -2.53 -22.39 -12.34
N LEU A 98 -2.47 -22.16 -11.02
CA LEU A 98 -1.92 -23.13 -10.07
C LEU A 98 -3.01 -23.95 -9.40
N GLU A 99 -2.89 -25.26 -9.55
CA GLU A 99 -3.71 -26.22 -8.82
C GLU A 99 -3.21 -26.33 -7.37
N PRO A 100 -4.07 -26.17 -6.35
CA PRO A 100 -3.68 -26.24 -4.94
C PRO A 100 -3.01 -27.56 -4.53
N GLU A 101 -3.28 -28.63 -5.28
CA GLU A 101 -2.77 -29.98 -5.07
C GLU A 101 -1.50 -30.29 -5.88
N SER A 102 -0.98 -29.30 -6.61
CA SER A 102 0.21 -29.47 -7.43
C SER A 102 1.49 -29.70 -6.60
N ASP A 103 2.47 -30.36 -7.23
CA ASP A 103 3.76 -30.67 -6.63
C ASP A 103 4.53 -29.43 -6.13
N PRO A 104 4.58 -28.29 -6.86
CA PRO A 104 5.26 -27.08 -6.38
C PRO A 104 4.67 -26.52 -5.08
N VAL A 105 3.33 -26.55 -4.94
CA VAL A 105 2.65 -26.13 -3.70
C VAL A 105 3.03 -27.04 -2.55
N SER A 106 2.98 -28.36 -2.77
CA SER A 106 3.37 -29.35 -1.76
C SER A 106 4.82 -29.19 -1.32
N GLN A 107 5.75 -28.98 -2.25
CA GLN A 107 7.17 -28.76 -1.95
C GLN A 107 7.41 -27.46 -1.19
N TRP A 108 6.73 -26.38 -1.56
CA TRP A 108 6.84 -25.10 -0.87
C TRP A 108 6.33 -25.20 0.58
N ILE A 109 5.17 -25.84 0.80
CA ILE A 109 4.62 -26.08 2.15
C ILE A 109 5.57 -26.92 3.00
N MET A 110 6.14 -27.99 2.45
CA MET A 110 7.08 -28.84 3.19
C MET A 110 8.35 -28.04 3.58
N ASN A 111 8.85 -27.17 2.70
CA ASN A 111 9.98 -26.30 3.05
C ASN A 111 9.65 -25.25 4.12
N LEU A 112 8.38 -24.86 4.30
CA LEU A 112 7.98 -24.02 5.45
C LEU A 112 7.94 -24.82 6.75
N ALA A 113 7.41 -26.05 6.70
CA ALA A 113 7.19 -26.88 7.89
C ALA A 113 8.49 -27.41 8.54
N TYR A 114 9.57 -27.52 7.76
CA TYR A 114 10.85 -28.07 8.20
C TYR A 114 11.99 -27.04 8.27
N GLN A 115 11.67 -25.74 8.26
CA GLN A 115 12.57 -24.66 8.70
C GLN A 115 12.61 -24.56 10.23
#